data_AF-A0A914CH48-F1
#
_entry.id   AF-A0A914CH48-F1
#
_cell.length_a   1.000
_cell.length_b   1.000
_cell.length_c   1.000
_cell.angle_alpha   90.00
_cell.angle_beta   90.00
_cell.angle_gamma   90.00
#
_symmetry.space_group_name_H-M   'P 1'
#
loop_
_entity.id
_entity.type
_entity.pdbx_description
1 polymer ?
#
loop_
_entity_poly.entity_id
_entity_poly.type
_entity_poly.pdbx_seq_one_letter_code
_entity_poly.pdbx_strand_id
1 'polypeptide(L)' 'MAEMRPAIIKLHEKGYSTREIEQLLEKACSKPHPNVESLKKALKKAWKEISLETLIKAVDDFPKRLKACIDANGGHFE' A
#
# COMPACT_ATOMS: atom_id res chain seq x y z
N MET A 1 -13.50 5.31 7.85
CA MET A 1 -13.11 5.51 6.43
C MET A 1 -12.40 6.85 6.20
N ALA A 2 -12.85 7.96 6.81
CA ALA A 2 -12.23 9.29 6.64
C ALA A 2 -10.75 9.39 7.12
N GLU A 3 -10.37 8.62 8.15
CA GLU A 3 -9.00 8.67 8.71
C GLU A 3 -7.96 7.84 7.95
N MET A 4 -8.37 7.01 6.98
CA MET A 4 -7.44 6.11 6.28
C MET A 4 -6.79 6.79 5.08
N ARG A 5 -7.48 7.77 4.48
CA ARG A 5 -7.03 8.53 3.30
C ARG A 5 -5.70 9.28 3.53
N PRO A 6 -5.48 9.99 4.65
CA PRO A 6 -4.21 10.67 4.92
C PRO A 6 -3.04 9.69 5.10
N ALA A 7 -3.29 8.50 5.65
CA ALA A 7 -2.26 7.48 5.85
C ALA A 7 -1.78 6.89 4.52
N ILE A 8 -2.70 6.70 3.56
CA ILE A 8 -2.37 6.22 2.20
C ILE A 8 -1.48 7.23 1.47
N ILE A 9 -1.81 8.53 1.55
CA ILE A 9 -0.98 9.62 0.97
C ILE A 9 0.43 9.62 1.59
N LYS A 10 0.51 9.49 2.92
CA LYS A 10 1.80 9.49 3.63
C LYS A 10 2.66 8.26 3.33
N LEU A 11 2.04 7.13 2.98
CA LEU A 11 2.74 5.92 2.54
C LEU A 11 3.23 6.05 1.10
N HIS A 12 2.44 6.70 0.23
CA HIS A 12 2.86 7.08 -1.12
C HIS A 12 4.09 8.01 -1.10
N GLU A 13 4.08 9.04 -0.25
CA GLU A 13 5.23 9.95 -0.04
C GLU A 13 6.48 9.23 0.49
N LYS A 14 6.30 8.14 1.23
CA LYS A 14 7.41 7.32 1.76
C LYS A 14 7.90 6.25 0.78
N GLY A 15 7.43 6.25 -0.46
CA GLY A 15 7.90 5.34 -1.51
C GLY A 15 7.27 3.95 -1.48
N TYR A 16 6.32 3.67 -0.58
CA TYR A 16 5.53 2.43 -0.65
C TYR A 16 4.65 2.47 -1.91
N SER A 17 4.56 1.35 -2.63
CA SER A 17 3.71 1.26 -3.82
C SER A 17 2.25 1.29 -3.41
N THR A 18 1.48 2.25 -3.94
CA THR A 18 0.04 2.40 -3.64
C THR A 18 -0.71 1.08 -3.86
N ARG A 19 -0.30 0.30 -4.86
CA ARG A 19 -0.90 -0.98 -5.23
C ARG A 19 -0.78 -2.07 -4.16
N GLU A 20 0.33 -2.14 -3.43
CA GLU A 20 0.52 -3.17 -2.39
C GLU A 20 -0.34 -2.89 -1.17
N ILE A 21 -0.46 -1.61 -0.81
CA ILE A 21 -1.33 -1.15 0.28
C ILE A 21 -2.79 -1.34 -0.11
N GLU A 22 -3.16 -1.06 -1.35
CA GLU A 22 -4.50 -1.33 -1.89
C GLU A 22 -4.84 -2.83 -1.81
N GLN A 23 -3.93 -3.72 -2.23
CA GLN A 23 -4.16 -5.17 -2.11
C GLN A 23 -4.36 -5.61 -0.65
N LEU A 24 -3.59 -5.04 0.27
CA LEU A 24 -3.73 -5.35 1.68
C LEU A 24 -5.08 -4.87 2.23
N LEU A 25 -5.49 -3.66 1.85
CA LEU A 25 -6.78 -3.10 2.23
C LEU A 25 -7.95 -3.86 1.59
N GLU A 26 -7.86 -4.24 0.32
CA GLU A 26 -8.86 -5.09 -0.35
C GLU A 26 -9.02 -6.42 0.38
N LYS A 27 -7.92 -7.13 0.67
CA LYS A 27 -7.98 -8.42 1.34
C LYS A 27 -8.54 -8.28 2.76
N ALA A 28 -8.00 -7.35 3.53
CA ALA A 28 -8.40 -7.17 4.92
C ALA A 28 -9.84 -6.68 5.02
N CYS A 29 -10.24 -5.68 4.25
CA CYS A 29 -11.56 -5.05 4.29
C CYS A 29 -12.59 -5.71 3.36
N SER A 30 -12.30 -6.87 2.76
CA SER A 30 -13.22 -7.63 1.90
C SER A 30 -14.53 -8.01 2.61
N LYS A 31 -14.55 -7.99 3.95
CA LYS A 31 -15.72 -8.27 4.78
C LYS A 31 -15.83 -7.25 5.93
N PRO A 32 -17.05 -6.98 6.44
CA PRO A 32 -17.22 -6.15 7.63
C PRO A 32 -16.52 -6.74 8.85
N HIS A 33 -15.89 -5.88 9.67
CA HIS A 33 -15.31 -6.26 10.95
C HIS A 33 -16.15 -5.73 12.11
N PRO A 34 -16.42 -6.55 13.14
CA PRO A 34 -17.25 -6.15 14.27
C PRO A 34 -16.56 -5.13 15.19
N ASN A 35 -15.23 -5.03 15.15
CA ASN A 35 -14.45 -4.10 15.96
C ASN A 35 -13.04 -3.88 15.37
N VAL A 36 -12.34 -2.89 15.92
CA VAL A 36 -10.99 -2.49 15.51
C VAL A 36 -9.96 -3.63 15.69
N GLU A 37 -10.09 -4.45 16.73
CA GLU A 37 -9.16 -5.56 16.96
C GLU A 37 -9.29 -6.66 15.90
N SER A 38 -10.52 -6.95 15.47
CA SER A 38 -10.79 -7.85 14.34
C SER A 38 -10.16 -7.32 13.05
N LEU A 39 -10.30 -6.02 12.78
CA LEU A 39 -9.67 -5.37 11.62
C LEU A 39 -8.13 -5.44 11.69
N LYS A 40 -7.52 -5.11 12.85
CA LYS A 40 -6.06 -5.23 13.04
C LYS A 40 -5.56 -6.65 12.77
N LYS A 41 -6.31 -7.67 13.23
CA LYS A 41 -5.97 -9.08 12.98
C LYS A 41 -6.05 -9.42 11.49
N ALA A 42 -7.07 -8.94 10.79
CA ALA A 42 -7.21 -9.14 9.36
C ALA A 42 -6.09 -8.46 8.56
N LEU A 43 -5.73 -7.22 8.89
CA LEU A 43 -4.59 -6.50 8.28
C LEU A 43 -3.28 -7.26 8.49
N LYS A 44 -3.00 -7.73 9.72
CA LYS A 44 -1.80 -8.53 10.01
C LYS A 44 -1.77 -9.86 9.24
N LYS A 45 -2.94 -10.49 9.04
CA LYS A 45 -3.06 -11.71 8.25
C LYS A 45 -2.80 -11.42 6.77
N ALA A 46 -3.45 -10.42 6.20
CA ALA A 46 -3.28 -10.00 4.81
C ALA A 46 -1.81 -9.65 4.51
N TRP A 47 -1.13 -8.95 5.42
CA TRP A 47 0.31 -8.66 5.31
C TRP A 47 1.16 -9.95 5.20
N LYS A 48 0.87 -10.95 6.03
CA LYS A 48 1.60 -12.23 6.01
C LYS A 48 1.31 -13.08 4.77
N GLU A 49 0.18 -12.83 4.10
CA GLU A 49 -0.24 -13.51 2.87
C GLU A 49 0.22 -12.79 1.60
N ILE A 50 0.98 -11.69 1.73
CA ILE A 50 1.66 -11.08 0.58
C ILE A 50 2.70 -12.06 0.08
N SER A 51 2.63 -12.38 -1.21
CA SER A 51 3.58 -13.31 -1.83
C SER A 51 4.96 -12.67 -1.97
N LEU A 52 6.02 -13.47 -1.89
CA LEU A 52 7.38 -13.00 -2.15
C LEU A 52 7.51 -12.39 -3.55
N GLU A 53 6.81 -12.95 -4.54
CA GLU A 53 6.77 -12.42 -5.91
C GLU A 53 6.22 -10.98 -5.96
N THR A 54 5.17 -10.70 -5.18
CA THR A 54 4.60 -9.34 -5.05
C THR A 54 5.65 -8.37 -4.52
N LEU A 55 6.36 -8.76 -3.46
CA LEU A 55 7.41 -7.94 -2.86
C LEU A 55 8.58 -7.70 -3.82
N ILE A 56 9.02 -8.73 -4.55
CA ILE A 56 10.07 -8.62 -5.55
C ILE A 56 9.66 -7.62 -6.63
N LYS A 57 8.46 -7.75 -7.19
CA LYS A 57 7.95 -6.82 -8.21
C LYS A 57 7.91 -5.38 -7.73
N ALA A 58 7.51 -5.15 -6.48
CA ALA A 58 7.48 -3.79 -5.94
C ALA A 58 8.87 -3.18 -5.75
N VAL A 59 9.86 -3.99 -5.34
CA VAL A 59 11.26 -3.59 -5.28
C VAL A 59 11.81 -3.29 -6.68
N ASP A 60 11.55 -4.17 -7.65
CA ASP A 60 12.01 -4.03 -9.04
C ASP A 60 11.37 -2.82 -9.75
N ASP A 61 10.15 -2.44 -9.38
CA ASP A 61 9.47 -1.26 -9.92
C ASP A 61 9.89 0.05 -9.24
N PHE A 62 10.54 0.00 -8.07
CA PHE A 62 10.93 1.20 -7.33
C PHE A 62 11.87 2.13 -8.12
N PRO A 63 12.92 1.66 -8.82
CA PRO A 63 13.78 2.52 -9.64
C PRO A 63 13.00 3.28 -10.73
N LYS A 64 11.98 2.65 -11.33
CA LYS A 64 11.14 3.28 -12.36
C LYS A 64 10.32 4.41 -11.75
N ARG A 65 9.71 4.17 -10.59
CA ARG A 65 8.94 5.18 -9.84
C ARG A 65 9.82 6.34 -9.37
N LEU A 66 11.03 6.04 -8.90
CA LEU A 66 11.99 7.07 -8.51
C LEU A 66 12.40 7.93 -9.70
N LYS A 67 12.63 7.32 -10.86
CA LYS A 67 12.90 8.07 -12.10
C LYS A 67 11.74 8.99 -12.48
N ALA A 68 10.51 8.48 -12.47
CA ALA A 68 9.32 9.28 -12.76
C ALA A 68 9.16 10.46 -11.78
N CYS A 69 9.48 10.25 -10.49
CA CYS A 69 9.52 11.31 -9.48
C CYS A 69 10.55 12.39 -9.81
N ILE A 70 11.76 11.98 -10.22
CA ILE A 70 12.83 12.90 -10.63
C ILE A 70 12.41 13.68 -11.88
N ASP A 71 11.87 13.00 -12.89
CA ASP A 71 11.40 13.61 -14.14
C ASP A 71 10.25 14.60 -13.89
N ALA A 72 9.41 14.32 -12.88
CA ALA A 72 8.34 15.21 -12.41
C ALA A 72 8.84 16.31 -11.44
N ASN A 73 10.14 16.39 -11.15
CA ASN A 73 10.72 17.30 -10.16
C ASN A 73 10.03 17.22 -8.77
N GLY A 74 9.74 15.99 -8.33
CA GLY A 74 9.00 15.73 -7.09
C GLY A 74 7.49 15.97 -7.18
N GLY A 75 6.98 16.33 -8.37
CA GLY A 75 5.55 16.47 -8.65
C GLY A 75 4.81 15.13 -8.75
N HIS A 76 3.52 15.19 -9.04
CA HIS A 76 2.70 14.00 -9.26
C HIS A 76 3.05 13.31 -10.59
N PHE A 77 3.08 11.98 -10.58
CA PHE A 77 3.30 11.11 -11.74
C PHE A 77 2.42 9.85 -11.63
N GLU A 78 1.95 9.33 -12.76
CA GLU A 78 1.14 8.10 -12.87
C GLU A 78 1.99 6.86 -13.18
#